data_AF-A0A822GXT0-F1
#
_entry.id   AF-A0A822GXT0-F1
#
_cell.length_a   1.000
_cell.length_b   1.000
_cell.length_c   1.000
_cell.angle_alpha   90.00
_cell.angle_beta   90.00
_cell.angle_gamma   90.00
#
_symmetry.space_group_name_H-M   'P 1'
#
loop_
_entity.id
_entity.type
_entity.pdbx_description
1 polymer ?
#
loop_
_entity_poly.entity_id
_entity_poly.type
_entity_poly.pdbx_seq_one_letter_code
_entity_poly.pdbx_strand_id
1 'polypeptide(L)'
;MLRFTNVDHEPTRLPPVYGYRTHPLLPLRQALDPILSQIEQLDEFIKIAQTECHFPSEHGLSHEESASIYLYTMDWGEKSL
;
A
#
# COMPACT_ATOMS: atom_id res chain seq x y z
N MET A 1 18.15 -29.21 9.70
CA MET A 1 17.03 -28.25 9.76
C MET A 1 17.55 -27.01 10.47
N LEU A 2 18.04 -26.03 9.70
CA LEU A 2 18.58 -24.78 10.25
C LEU A 2 17.40 -23.89 10.63
N ARG A 3 17.15 -23.78 11.94
CA ARG A 3 16.26 -22.77 12.52
C ARG A 3 16.85 -21.43 12.10
N PHE A 4 16.14 -20.67 11.25
CA PHE A 4 16.54 -19.30 10.90
C PHE A 4 16.81 -18.57 12.21
N THR A 5 18.08 -18.26 12.42
CA THR A 5 18.59 -17.65 13.63
C THR A 5 17.79 -16.38 13.87
N ASN A 6 17.23 -16.27 15.08
CA ASN A 6 16.88 -14.98 15.67
C ASN A 6 18.06 -14.06 15.38
N VAL A 7 17.84 -13.11 14.48
CA VAL A 7 18.78 -12.02 14.30
C VAL A 7 18.63 -11.22 15.58
N ASP A 8 19.64 -11.28 16.44
CA ASP A 8 19.80 -10.44 17.64
C ASP A 8 20.04 -8.98 17.22
N HIS A 9 19.12 -8.41 16.44
CA HIS A 9 19.03 -6.98 16.21
C HIS A 9 17.97 -6.47 17.16
N GLU A 10 18.41 -5.96 18.31
CA GLU A 10 17.63 -4.94 18.99
C GLU A 10 17.25 -3.89 17.93
N PRO A 11 15.96 -3.54 17.78
CA PRO A 11 15.55 -2.55 16.81
C PRO A 11 16.23 -1.22 17.14
N THR A 12 17.32 -0.91 16.45
CA THR A 12 17.96 0.39 16.53
C THR A 12 16.95 1.43 16.08
N ARG A 13 16.73 2.46 16.89
CA ARG A 13 15.84 3.57 16.52
C ARG A 13 16.35 4.21 15.23
N LEU A 14 15.70 3.89 14.12
CA LEU A 14 15.92 4.58 12.86
C LEU A 14 15.28 5.97 12.96
N PRO A 15 15.95 7.03 12.48
CA PRO A 15 15.31 8.33 12.38
C PRO A 15 14.09 8.22 11.46
N PRO A 16 12.99 8.94 11.74
CA PRO A 16 11.86 8.99 10.83
C PRO A 16 12.30 9.39 9.43
N VAL A 17 11.70 8.79 8.40
CA VAL A 17 12.00 9.14 7.01
C VAL A 17 11.33 10.47 6.67
N TYR A 18 11.99 11.57 7.04
CA TYR A 18 11.48 12.93 6.79
C TYR A 18 11.48 13.32 5.31
N GLY A 19 12.20 12.57 4.46
CA GLY A 19 12.36 12.87 3.04
C GLY A 19 11.02 13.03 2.31
N TYR A 20 9.99 12.28 2.68
CA TYR A 20 8.68 12.31 2.02
C TYR A 20 7.71 13.35 2.59
N ARG A 21 8.05 14.01 3.70
CA ARG A 21 7.13 14.90 4.43
C ARG A 21 6.63 16.08 3.57
N THR A 22 7.49 16.59 2.70
CA THR A 22 7.18 17.75 1.83
C THR A 22 6.91 17.34 0.39
N HIS A 23 6.93 16.04 0.09
CA HIS A 23 6.65 15.56 -1.25
C HIS A 23 5.14 15.59 -1.51
N PRO A 24 4.71 15.98 -2.72
CA PRO A 24 3.32 15.87 -3.08
C PRO A 24 2.88 14.40 -3.05
N LEU A 25 1.63 14.16 -2.67
CA LEU A 25 1.02 12.86 -2.83
C LEU A 25 0.95 12.53 -4.32
N LEU A 26 1.39 11.33 -4.68
CA LEU A 26 1.29 10.83 -6.04
C LEU A 26 -0.03 10.08 -6.20
N PRO A 27 -0.60 10.05 -7.41
CA PRO A 27 -1.70 9.15 -7.74
C PRO A 27 -1.33 7.70 -7.40
N LEU A 28 -2.32 6.91 -6.94
CA LEU A 28 -2.15 5.52 -6.51
C LEU A 28 -1.42 4.69 -7.58
N ARG A 29 -1.80 4.88 -8.84
CA ARG A 29 -1.16 4.18 -9.96
C ARG A 29 0.35 4.46 -10.02
N GLN A 30 0.72 5.73 -10.01
CA GLN A 30 2.12 6.15 -10.11
C GLN A 30 2.94 5.69 -8.92
N ALA A 31 2.35 5.66 -7.72
CA ALA A 31 3.00 5.16 -6.52
C ALA A 31 3.36 3.65 -6.63
N LEU A 32 2.59 2.89 -7.40
CA LEU A 32 2.75 1.45 -7.58
C LEU A 32 3.58 1.07 -8.80
N ASP A 33 3.91 2.02 -9.68
CA ASP A 33 4.72 1.79 -10.89
C ASP A 33 5.98 0.91 -10.65
N PRO A 34 6.77 1.09 -9.57
CA PRO A 34 7.96 0.27 -9.32
C PRO A 34 7.69 -1.22 -9.10
N ILE A 35 6.46 -1.59 -8.74
CA ILE A 35 6.08 -2.96 -8.38
C ILE A 35 4.99 -3.56 -9.29
N LEU A 36 4.43 -2.79 -10.22
CA LEU A 36 3.40 -3.26 -11.17
C LEU A 36 3.80 -4.54 -11.90
N SER A 37 5.05 -4.64 -12.36
CA SER A 37 5.50 -5.82 -13.10
C SER A 37 5.77 -7.05 -12.22
N GLN A 38 5.78 -6.87 -10.90
CA GLN A 38 6.12 -7.93 -9.93
C GLN A 38 4.88 -8.62 -9.38
N ILE A 39 3.72 -7.94 -9.44
CA ILE A 39 2.46 -8.44 -8.90
C ILE A 39 1.49 -8.61 -10.06
N GLU A 40 1.15 -9.87 -10.32
CA GLU A 40 0.18 -10.22 -11.35
C GLU A 40 -1.16 -9.51 -11.09
N GLN A 41 -1.75 -8.95 -12.14
CA GLN A 41 -3.05 -8.26 -12.11
C GLN A 41 -3.13 -7.02 -11.19
N LEU A 42 -2.03 -6.52 -10.62
CA LEU A 42 -2.04 -5.28 -9.81
C LEU A 42 -2.66 -4.11 -10.54
N ASP A 43 -2.42 -4.04 -11.85
CA ASP A 43 -3.02 -3.11 -12.80
C ASP A 43 -4.55 -3.06 -12.72
N GLU A 44 -5.19 -4.22 -12.61
CA GLU A 44 -6.65 -4.38 -12.56
C GLU A 44 -7.16 -4.08 -11.16
N PHE A 45 -6.44 -4.52 -10.12
CA PHE A 45 -6.80 -4.22 -8.74
C PHE A 45 -6.74 -2.73 -8.42
N ILE A 46 -5.80 -1.98 -8.99
CA ILE A 46 -5.79 -0.52 -8.88
C ILE A 46 -7.08 0.08 -9.45
N LYS A 47 -7.55 -0.40 -10.61
CA LYS A 47 -8.79 0.08 -11.23
C LYS A 47 -10.02 -0.27 -10.39
N ILE A 48 -10.07 -1.50 -9.87
CA ILE A 48 -11.13 -1.93 -8.96
C ILE A 48 -11.14 -1.03 -7.73
N ALA A 49 -9.98 -0.81 -7.11
CA ALA A 49 -9.87 0.04 -5.93
C ALA A 49 -10.30 1.48 -6.21
N GLN A 50 -9.94 2.06 -7.36
CA GLN A 50 -10.41 3.38 -7.74
C GLN A 50 -11.92 3.42 -8.01
N THR A 51 -12.53 2.32 -8.47
CA THR A 51 -13.96 2.30 -8.81
C THR A 51 -14.84 2.01 -7.59
N GLU A 52 -14.41 1.09 -6.73
CA GLU A 52 -15.19 0.53 -5.63
C GLU A 52 -14.86 1.15 -4.26
N CYS A 53 -13.89 2.07 -4.20
CA CYS A 53 -13.56 2.72 -2.94
C CYS A 53 -14.74 3.51 -2.37
N HIS A 54 -14.75 3.63 -1.05
CA HIS A 54 -15.73 4.45 -0.38
C HIS A 54 -15.45 5.94 -0.62
N PHE A 55 -16.17 6.51 -1.59
CA PHE A 55 -16.12 7.92 -1.95
C PHE A 55 -17.52 8.44 -2.32
N PRO A 56 -17.92 9.65 -1.86
CA PRO A 56 -17.18 10.58 -1.01
C PRO A 56 -16.94 10.02 0.40
N SER A 57 -15.74 10.23 0.93
CA SER A 57 -15.38 9.74 2.27
C SER A 57 -15.97 10.63 3.37
N GLU A 58 -16.56 10.01 4.38
CA GLU A 58 -17.03 10.70 5.61
C GLU A 58 -15.89 11.38 6.39
N HIS A 59 -14.64 10.96 6.13
CA HIS A 59 -13.43 11.47 6.80
C HIS A 59 -12.69 12.52 5.96
N GLY A 60 -13.28 12.98 4.85
CA GLY A 60 -12.67 13.99 3.98
C GLY A 60 -11.44 13.49 3.21
N LEU A 61 -11.32 12.17 3.01
CA LEU A 61 -10.27 11.59 2.19
C LEU A 61 -10.47 11.96 0.72
N SER A 62 -9.36 12.21 0.04
CA SER A 62 -9.33 12.27 -1.42
C SER A 62 -9.67 10.90 -2.02
N HIS A 63 -10.09 10.91 -3.27
CA HIS A 63 -10.41 9.69 -4.00
C HIS A 63 -9.21 8.71 -4.07
N GLU A 64 -7.99 9.24 -4.24
CA GLU A 64 -6.76 8.43 -4.28
C GLU A 64 -6.43 7.79 -2.92
N GLU A 65 -6.66 8.52 -1.82
CA GLU A 65 -6.49 7.97 -0.47
C GLU A 65 -7.53 6.88 -0.19
N SER A 66 -8.81 7.12 -0.50
CA SER A 66 -9.86 6.10 -0.40
C SER A 66 -9.53 4.85 -1.21
N ALA A 67 -9.06 5.02 -2.45
CA ALA A 67 -8.63 3.92 -3.32
C ALA A 67 -7.44 3.16 -2.73
N SER A 68 -6.45 3.84 -2.16
CA SER A 68 -5.30 3.17 -1.53
C SER A 68 -5.70 2.31 -0.34
N ILE A 69 -6.66 2.78 0.47
CA ILE A 69 -7.19 2.02 1.60
C ILE A 69 -7.97 0.81 1.07
N TYR A 70 -8.84 1.02 0.08
CA TYR A 70 -9.59 -0.08 -0.53
C TYR A 70 -8.66 -1.16 -1.08
N LEU A 71 -7.61 -0.79 -1.82
CA LEU A 71 -6.63 -1.73 -2.35
C LEU A 71 -5.94 -2.53 -1.23
N TYR A 72 -5.69 -1.90 -0.07
CA TYR A 72 -5.12 -2.59 1.09
C TYR A 72 -6.11 -3.54 1.78
N THR A 73 -7.40 -3.17 1.81
CA THR A 73 -8.44 -3.91 2.55
C THR A 73 -9.30 -4.84 1.70
N MET A 74 -9.19 -4.80 0.37
CA MET A 74 -9.98 -5.65 -0.51
C MET A 74 -9.67 -7.13 -0.26
N ASP A 75 -10.67 -7.99 -0.50
CA ASP A 75 -10.46 -9.43 -0.35
C ASP A 75 -9.61 -9.96 -1.50
N TRP A 76 -8.48 -10.57 -1.16
CA TRP A 76 -7.52 -11.19 -2.08
C TRP A 76 -7.73 -12.71 -2.23
N GLY A 77 -8.85 -13.24 -1.72
CA GLY A 77 -9.18 -14.67 -1.71
C GLY A 77 -8.59 -15.41 -0.51
N GLU A 78 -8.37 -16.73 -0.59
CA GLU A 78 -7.89 -17.58 0.52
C GLU A 78 -6.53 -17.19 1.14
N LYS A 79 -5.87 -16.17 0.58
CA LYS A 79 -4.59 -15.61 1.06
C LYS A 79 -4.71 -14.19 1.61
N SER A 80 -5.93 -13.66 1.80
CA SER A 80 -6.11 -12.43 2.58
C SER A 80 -5.68 -12.67 4.04
N LEU A 81 -5.01 -11.66 4.62
CA LEU A 81 -4.35 -11.74 5.93
C LEU A 81 -5.29 -12.04 7.09
#